data_AF-A0A5N4CA34-F1
#
_entry.id   AF-A0A5N4CA34-F1
#
_cell.length_a   1.000
_cell.length_b   1.000
_cell.length_c   1.000
_cell.angle_alpha   90.00
_cell.angle_beta   90.00
_cell.angle_gamma   90.00
#
_symmetry.space_group_name_H-M   'P 1'
#
loop_
_entity.id
_entity.type
_entity.pdbx_description
1 polymer ?
#
loop_
_entity_poly.entity_id
_entity_poly.type
_entity_poly.pdbx_seq_one_letter_code
_entity_poly.pdbx_strand_id
1 'polypeptide(L)'
;MADIDKLNIDSIIQRLLEVRGSKPGKNVQLQENEIRGLCLKSREIFLSQPILLELEAPLKICGDIHGQYYDLLRLFEYGGFPPESNYLFLGDYVDRGKQSLETICLLLAYKIKYPENFFLLRGNHECASINRIYGFYDECKRRYNIKLWKTFTDCFNCLPIAAIVDEKIFCCHGGLSPDLQSMEQIRRIMRPTDVPDQGLLCDLLWSDPDKDVLGWGENDRGVSFTFGAEVVAKFLHKHDLDLICRAHQVLILNFTCTLKSMCVSTDSPYFKACREKEAKCHETCNTSKGYDHKASKEIDVILTLPIYSLSNLFTVTSGLNPSIQKASNYRNNTVLYE
;
A
#
# COMPACT_ATOMS: atom_id res chain seq x y z
N MET A 1 -9.93 3.36 -33.18
CA MET A 1 -9.68 2.19 -32.32
C MET A 1 -8.58 1.28 -32.90
N ALA A 2 -7.63 1.80 -33.70
CA ALA A 2 -6.71 0.96 -34.49
C ALA A 2 -5.24 0.97 -34.01
N ASP A 3 -4.91 1.53 -32.84
CA ASP A 3 -3.51 1.69 -32.38
C ASP A 3 -3.23 1.12 -30.98
N ILE A 4 -4.23 0.53 -30.32
CA ILE A 4 -4.09 0.00 -28.95
C ILE A 4 -3.47 -1.42 -28.96
N ASP A 5 -3.63 -2.18 -30.05
CA ASP A 5 -3.16 -3.57 -30.16
C ASP A 5 -1.64 -3.70 -30.42
N LYS A 6 -0.91 -2.59 -30.54
CA LYS A 6 0.56 -2.57 -30.68
C LYS A 6 1.27 -1.94 -29.48
N LEU A 7 0.68 -2.04 -28.28
CA LEU A 7 1.34 -1.55 -27.07
C LEU A 7 2.58 -2.40 -26.79
N ASN A 8 3.78 -1.85 -27.05
CA ASN A 8 5.04 -2.53 -26.78
C ASN A 8 5.39 -2.40 -25.28
N ILE A 9 4.78 -3.29 -24.47
CA ILE A 9 4.96 -3.32 -23.02
C ILE A 9 6.43 -3.47 -22.62
N ASP A 10 7.19 -4.30 -23.33
CA ASP A 10 8.60 -4.54 -23.01
C ASP A 10 9.45 -3.27 -23.18
N SER A 11 9.21 -2.48 -24.24
CA SER A 11 9.87 -1.19 -24.44
C SER A 11 9.47 -0.15 -23.38
N ILE A 12 8.22 -0.18 -22.91
CA ILE A 12 7.76 0.72 -21.84
C ILE A 12 8.44 0.36 -20.52
N ILE A 13 8.44 -0.92 -20.14
CA ILE A 13 9.11 -1.40 -18.92
C ILE A 13 10.61 -1.06 -18.98
N GLN A 14 11.27 -1.34 -20.10
CA GLN A 14 12.69 -1.04 -20.26
C GLN A 14 12.99 0.45 -19.99
N ARG A 15 12.27 1.38 -20.63
CA ARG A 15 12.45 2.83 -20.40
C ARG A 15 12.16 3.25 -18.95
N LEU A 16 11.17 2.62 -18.32
CA LEU A 16 10.86 2.88 -16.91
C LEU A 16 12.01 2.43 -15.99
N LEU A 17 12.67 1.32 -16.30
CA LEU A 17 13.78 0.78 -15.50
C LEU A 17 15.15 1.41 -15.81
N GLU A 18 15.34 2.04 -16.97
CA GLU A 18 16.61 2.69 -17.37
C GLU A 18 17.08 3.79 -16.41
N VAL A 19 16.17 4.37 -15.62
CA VAL A 19 16.52 5.43 -14.66
C VAL A 19 17.05 4.92 -13.32
N ARG A 20 17.12 3.60 -13.09
CA ARG A 20 17.64 3.00 -11.83
C ARG A 20 19.02 3.52 -11.43
N GLY A 21 19.94 3.65 -12.40
CA GLY A 21 21.29 4.19 -12.18
C GLY A 21 21.38 5.72 -12.24
N SER A 22 20.27 6.42 -12.49
CA SER A 22 20.23 7.88 -12.58
C SER A 22 20.02 8.52 -11.20
N LYS A 23 20.29 9.83 -11.11
CA LYS A 23 19.98 10.61 -9.91
C LYS A 23 18.47 10.51 -9.58
N PRO A 24 18.08 10.22 -8.32
CA PRO A 24 16.68 10.20 -7.88
C PRO A 24 15.93 11.48 -8.28
N GLY A 25 14.72 11.29 -8.80
CA GLY A 25 13.89 12.38 -9.35
C GLY A 25 13.97 12.57 -10.86
N LYS A 26 14.82 11.82 -11.59
CA LYS A 26 14.80 11.84 -13.06
C LYS A 26 13.50 11.21 -13.57
N ASN A 27 12.76 11.97 -14.37
CA ASN A 27 11.50 11.55 -14.99
C ASN A 27 11.75 10.59 -16.17
N VAL A 28 10.76 9.75 -16.44
CA VAL A 28 10.68 8.92 -17.64
C VAL A 28 9.64 9.52 -18.57
N GLN A 29 10.01 9.74 -19.84
CA GLN A 29 9.11 10.32 -20.83
C GLN A 29 8.41 9.20 -21.61
N LEU A 30 7.17 8.89 -21.21
CA LEU A 30 6.27 8.05 -21.99
C LEU A 30 5.38 8.95 -22.87
N GLN A 31 4.91 8.42 -23.98
CA GLN A 31 3.93 9.11 -24.81
C GLN A 31 2.53 8.97 -24.19
N GLU A 32 1.65 9.96 -24.38
CA GLU A 32 0.30 9.94 -23.81
C GLU A 32 -0.53 8.72 -24.25
N ASN A 33 -0.39 8.31 -25.52
CA ASN A 33 -1.03 7.11 -26.06
C ASN A 33 -0.50 5.82 -25.41
N GLU A 34 0.78 5.76 -25.03
CA GLU A 34 1.35 4.62 -24.30
C GLU A 34 0.73 4.51 -22.92
N ILE A 35 0.66 5.62 -22.17
CA ILE A 35 0.04 5.65 -20.83
C ILE A 35 -1.44 5.30 -20.92
N ARG A 36 -2.15 5.87 -21.89
CA ARG A 36 -3.56 5.52 -22.14
C ARG A 36 -3.71 4.04 -22.49
N GLY A 37 -2.79 3.48 -23.27
CA GLY A 37 -2.76 2.05 -23.58
C GLY A 37 -2.59 1.19 -22.33
N LEU A 38 -1.68 1.57 -21.42
CA LEU A 38 -1.51 0.91 -20.13
C LEU A 38 -2.82 0.90 -19.34
N CYS A 39 -3.46 2.06 -19.16
CA CYS A 39 -4.72 2.15 -18.42
C CYS A 39 -5.85 1.31 -19.04
N LEU A 40 -5.98 1.30 -20.37
CA LEU A 40 -7.05 0.54 -21.02
C LEU A 40 -6.82 -0.97 -20.92
N LYS A 41 -5.59 -1.44 -21.14
CA LYS A 41 -5.25 -2.87 -21.08
C LYS A 41 -5.25 -3.40 -19.64
N SER A 42 -4.72 -2.67 -18.68
CA SER A 42 -4.80 -3.08 -17.27
C SER A 42 -6.25 -3.10 -16.79
N ARG A 43 -7.07 -2.13 -17.19
CA ARG A 43 -8.51 -2.11 -16.90
C ARG A 43 -9.24 -3.35 -17.42
N GLU A 44 -8.95 -3.79 -18.65
CA GLU A 44 -9.49 -5.04 -19.20
C GLU A 44 -9.15 -6.23 -18.29
N ILE A 45 -7.89 -6.34 -17.86
CA ILE A 45 -7.42 -7.41 -16.97
C ILE A 45 -8.07 -7.33 -15.58
N PHE A 46 -8.18 -6.14 -15.00
CA PHE A 46 -8.82 -6.00 -13.69
C PHE A 46 -10.29 -6.42 -13.73
N LEU A 47 -11.02 -6.10 -14.81
CA LEU A 47 -12.42 -6.50 -14.97
C LEU A 47 -12.57 -8.00 -15.27
N SER A 48 -11.57 -8.65 -15.89
CA SER A 48 -11.61 -10.10 -16.11
C SER A 48 -11.27 -10.90 -14.84
N GLN A 49 -10.53 -10.32 -13.91
CA GLN A 49 -10.20 -10.95 -12.63
C GLN A 49 -11.24 -10.61 -11.55
N PRO A 50 -11.42 -11.45 -10.52
CA PRO A 50 -12.34 -11.17 -9.40
C PRO A 50 -12.01 -9.86 -8.66
N ILE A 51 -13.02 -9.23 -8.05
CA ILE A 51 -12.80 -8.05 -7.19
C ILE A 51 -12.22 -8.41 -5.82
N LEU A 52 -12.53 -9.63 -5.34
CA LEU A 52 -11.88 -10.29 -4.21
C LEU A 52 -10.94 -11.34 -4.80
N LEU A 53 -9.65 -11.05 -4.83
CA LEU A 53 -8.65 -11.96 -5.40
C LEU A 53 -8.44 -13.16 -4.48
N GLU A 54 -8.21 -14.33 -5.06
CA GLU A 54 -7.83 -15.55 -4.35
C GLU A 54 -6.45 -15.94 -4.87
N LEU A 55 -5.44 -15.83 -4.00
CA LEU A 55 -4.03 -15.90 -4.35
C LEU A 55 -3.33 -17.01 -3.57
N GLU A 56 -2.23 -17.52 -4.12
CA GLU A 56 -1.42 -18.56 -3.49
C GLU A 56 0.00 -18.04 -3.19
N ALA A 57 0.60 -18.53 -2.11
CA ALA A 57 2.02 -18.30 -1.83
C ALA A 57 2.91 -19.18 -2.73
N PRO A 58 4.16 -18.78 -3.04
CA PRO A 58 4.88 -17.63 -2.48
C PRO A 58 4.50 -16.29 -3.12
N LEU A 59 4.38 -15.23 -2.31
CA LEU A 59 4.26 -13.86 -2.80
C LEU A 59 4.82 -12.83 -1.81
N LYS A 60 5.12 -11.65 -2.34
CA LYS A 60 5.58 -10.48 -1.58
C LYS A 60 4.48 -9.44 -1.50
N ILE A 61 4.10 -9.03 -0.30
CA ILE A 61 3.01 -8.06 -0.07
C ILE A 61 3.61 -6.69 0.24
N CYS A 62 3.19 -5.65 -0.50
CA CYS A 62 3.74 -4.30 -0.42
C CYS A 62 2.65 -3.28 -0.05
N GLY A 63 2.96 -2.36 0.87
CA GLY A 63 2.08 -1.25 1.26
C GLY A 63 2.16 -0.02 0.34
N ASP A 64 1.88 1.14 0.92
CA ASP A 64 1.79 2.44 0.23
C ASP A 64 3.10 2.83 -0.49
N ILE A 65 2.99 3.37 -1.70
CA ILE A 65 4.15 3.85 -2.48
C ILE A 65 4.14 5.36 -2.65
N HIS A 66 2.95 5.96 -2.79
CA HIS A 66 2.75 7.41 -2.88
C HIS A 66 3.74 8.13 -3.81
N GLY A 67 3.89 7.64 -5.05
CA GLY A 67 4.74 8.27 -6.05
C GLY A 67 6.24 8.32 -5.70
N GLN A 68 6.71 7.54 -4.72
CA GLN A 68 8.13 7.36 -4.37
C GLN A 68 8.83 6.38 -5.33
N TYR A 69 8.88 6.76 -6.61
CA TYR A 69 9.28 5.86 -7.70
C TYR A 69 10.65 5.18 -7.50
N TYR A 70 11.66 5.91 -7.03
CA TYR A 70 12.99 5.33 -6.80
C TYR A 70 13.00 4.34 -5.63
N ASP A 71 12.13 4.51 -4.65
CA ASP A 71 11.99 3.55 -3.55
C ASP A 71 11.25 2.29 -4.02
N LEU A 72 10.27 2.43 -4.93
CA LEU A 72 9.67 1.28 -5.63
C LEU A 72 10.71 0.49 -6.44
N LEU A 73 11.61 1.18 -7.16
CA LEU A 73 12.69 0.52 -7.89
C LEU A 73 13.63 -0.26 -6.95
N ARG A 74 13.98 0.34 -5.80
CA ARG A 74 14.77 -0.35 -4.76
C ARG A 74 14.02 -1.55 -4.19
N LEU A 75 12.71 -1.43 -3.96
CA LEU A 75 11.88 -2.54 -3.48
C LEU A 75 11.98 -3.75 -4.42
N PHE A 76 11.94 -3.53 -5.73
CA PHE A 76 12.16 -4.61 -6.70
C PHE A 76 13.61 -5.10 -6.76
N GLU A 77 14.60 -4.23 -6.52
CA GLU A 77 16.00 -4.66 -6.42
C GLU A 77 16.24 -5.62 -5.25
N TYR A 78 15.61 -5.37 -4.10
CA TYR A 78 15.71 -6.24 -2.93
C TYR A 78 14.79 -7.46 -3.00
N GLY A 79 13.56 -7.28 -3.50
CA GLY A 79 12.55 -8.34 -3.56
C GLY A 79 12.61 -9.22 -4.81
N GLY A 80 13.46 -8.90 -5.78
CA GLY A 80 13.49 -9.55 -7.10
C GLY A 80 12.49 -8.90 -8.07
N PHE A 81 12.90 -8.66 -9.30
CA PHE A 81 12.03 -8.01 -10.29
C PHE A 81 11.00 -9.02 -10.81
N PRO A 82 9.74 -8.61 -11.09
CA PRO A 82 8.78 -9.50 -11.75
C PRO A 82 9.35 -10.05 -13.08
N PRO A 83 9.29 -11.37 -13.34
CA PRO A 83 8.48 -12.38 -12.63
C PRO A 83 9.26 -13.25 -11.63
N GLU A 84 10.46 -12.84 -11.20
CA GLU A 84 11.27 -13.59 -10.22
C GLU A 84 10.54 -13.79 -8.89
N SER A 85 9.71 -12.82 -8.50
CA SER A 85 8.83 -12.85 -7.33
C SER A 85 7.41 -12.47 -7.72
N ASN A 86 6.42 -13.12 -7.09
CA ASN A 86 5.03 -12.71 -7.16
C ASN A 86 4.78 -11.53 -6.22
N TYR A 87 3.92 -10.59 -6.61
CA TYR A 87 3.66 -9.38 -5.84
C TYR A 87 2.17 -9.11 -5.66
N LEU A 88 1.80 -8.67 -4.45
CA LEU A 88 0.51 -8.06 -4.13
C LEU A 88 0.77 -6.68 -3.53
N PHE A 89 0.33 -5.61 -4.20
CA PHE A 89 0.36 -4.28 -3.61
C PHE A 89 -0.99 -3.89 -3.03
N LEU A 90 -0.97 -3.27 -1.84
CA LEU A 90 -2.17 -2.96 -1.06
C LEU A 90 -2.79 -1.59 -1.38
N GLY A 91 -2.34 -0.88 -2.41
CA GLY A 91 -2.91 0.41 -2.85
C GLY A 91 -2.00 1.59 -2.57
N ASP A 92 -2.54 2.81 -2.74
CA ASP A 92 -1.88 4.08 -2.50
C ASP A 92 -0.58 4.25 -3.31
N TYR A 93 -0.75 4.18 -4.63
CA TYR A 93 0.33 4.27 -5.61
C TYR A 93 0.69 5.71 -5.94
N VAL A 94 -0.31 6.58 -5.91
CA VAL A 94 -0.22 7.97 -6.36
C VAL A 94 -0.33 8.95 -5.20
N ASP A 95 -0.22 10.25 -5.51
CA ASP A 95 -0.24 11.38 -4.58
C ASP A 95 0.96 11.46 -3.64
N ARG A 96 1.10 12.63 -2.98
CA ARG A 96 2.11 13.00 -1.97
C ARG A 96 3.57 13.02 -2.45
N GLY A 97 4.00 12.03 -3.23
CA GLY A 97 5.32 11.96 -3.84
C GLY A 97 5.44 12.75 -5.14
N LYS A 98 6.63 12.66 -5.75
CA LYS A 98 7.02 13.51 -6.89
C LYS A 98 6.84 12.84 -8.25
N GLN A 99 6.69 11.51 -8.29
CA GLN A 99 6.74 10.70 -9.50
C GLN A 99 5.62 9.64 -9.48
N SER A 100 4.38 10.09 -9.29
CA SER A 100 3.22 9.20 -9.26
C SER A 100 2.99 8.56 -10.63
N LEU A 101 3.24 9.30 -11.72
CA LEU A 101 3.05 8.77 -13.08
C LEU A 101 4.00 7.62 -13.38
N GLU A 102 5.29 7.73 -13.10
CA GLU A 102 6.24 6.63 -13.28
C GLU A 102 5.87 5.42 -12.42
N THR A 103 5.50 5.68 -11.16
CA THR A 103 5.09 4.64 -10.20
C THR A 103 3.92 3.83 -10.76
N ILE A 104 2.79 4.48 -11.06
CA ILE A 104 1.62 3.75 -11.54
C ILE A 104 1.83 3.16 -12.94
N CYS A 105 2.57 3.82 -13.83
CA CYS A 105 2.84 3.27 -15.15
C CYS A 105 3.65 1.97 -15.08
N LEU A 106 4.65 1.88 -14.19
CA LEU A 106 5.42 0.65 -14.01
C LEU A 106 4.56 -0.48 -13.43
N LEU A 107 3.76 -0.17 -12.41
CA LEU A 107 2.85 -1.15 -11.79
C LEU A 107 1.81 -1.68 -12.81
N LEU A 108 1.20 -0.81 -13.62
CA LEU A 108 0.27 -1.22 -14.67
C LEU A 108 0.97 -2.02 -15.79
N ALA A 109 2.19 -1.64 -16.16
CA ALA A 109 2.96 -2.38 -17.16
C ALA A 109 3.28 -3.80 -16.68
N TYR A 110 3.69 -3.97 -15.42
CA TYR A 110 3.86 -5.31 -14.83
C TYR A 110 2.55 -6.08 -14.70
N LYS A 111 1.44 -5.42 -14.36
CA LYS A 111 0.13 -6.07 -14.34
C LYS A 111 -0.25 -6.64 -15.72
N ILE A 112 0.06 -5.90 -16.79
CA ILE A 112 -0.21 -6.36 -18.16
C ILE A 112 0.74 -7.49 -18.56
N LYS A 113 2.03 -7.38 -18.19
CA LYS A 113 3.06 -8.36 -18.56
C LYS A 113 2.89 -9.69 -17.81
N TYR A 114 2.49 -9.63 -16.54
CA TYR A 114 2.43 -10.77 -15.62
C TYR A 114 1.08 -10.79 -14.86
N PRO A 115 -0.06 -10.96 -15.56
CA PRO A 115 -1.40 -10.79 -14.98
C PRO A 115 -1.71 -11.78 -13.84
N GLU A 116 -1.06 -12.95 -13.83
CA GLU A 116 -1.25 -14.01 -12.84
C GLU A 116 -0.15 -14.08 -11.77
N ASN A 117 0.82 -13.16 -11.80
CA ASN A 117 1.92 -13.09 -10.82
C ASN A 117 2.05 -11.71 -10.14
N PHE A 118 1.35 -10.70 -10.67
CA PHE A 118 1.44 -9.32 -10.21
C PHE A 118 0.03 -8.76 -9.97
N PHE A 119 -0.25 -8.37 -8.72
CA PHE A 119 -1.59 -8.00 -8.26
C PHE A 119 -1.56 -6.62 -7.57
N LEU A 120 -2.61 -5.84 -7.83
CA LEU A 120 -2.74 -4.46 -7.38
C LEU A 120 -4.14 -4.29 -6.78
N LEU A 121 -4.22 -4.02 -5.48
CA LEU A 121 -5.47 -3.65 -4.81
C LEU A 121 -5.71 -2.14 -4.87
N ARG A 122 -6.94 -1.73 -4.63
CA ARG A 122 -7.31 -0.32 -4.58
C ARG A 122 -7.02 0.28 -3.20
N GLY A 123 -6.23 1.35 -3.15
CA GLY A 123 -6.11 2.22 -1.99
C GLY A 123 -7.10 3.38 -2.02
N ASN A 124 -7.15 4.16 -0.94
CA ASN A 124 -8.05 5.31 -0.88
C ASN A 124 -7.59 6.48 -1.76
N HIS A 125 -6.31 6.52 -2.16
CA HIS A 125 -5.80 7.49 -3.13
C HIS A 125 -6.10 7.12 -4.60
N GLU A 126 -6.54 5.89 -4.89
CA GLU A 126 -7.03 5.48 -6.20
C GLU A 126 -8.52 5.86 -6.42
N CYS A 127 -8.93 7.05 -5.96
CA CYS A 127 -10.23 7.64 -6.23
C CYS A 127 -10.12 9.12 -6.63
N ALA A 128 -11.07 9.60 -7.43
CA ALA A 128 -10.98 10.92 -8.03
C ALA A 128 -11.05 12.05 -7.00
N SER A 129 -11.86 11.92 -5.96
CA SER A 129 -12.03 12.95 -4.92
C SER A 129 -10.73 13.23 -4.15
N ILE A 130 -9.95 12.18 -3.87
CA ILE A 130 -8.69 12.27 -3.12
C ILE A 130 -7.54 12.70 -4.03
N ASN A 131 -7.30 12.00 -5.14
CA ASN A 131 -6.16 12.31 -5.99
C ASN A 131 -6.31 13.57 -6.84
N ARG A 132 -7.50 14.21 -6.78
CA ARG A 132 -7.72 15.57 -7.27
C ARG A 132 -6.99 16.63 -6.47
N ILE A 133 -6.78 16.40 -5.16
CA ILE A 133 -6.28 17.40 -4.21
C ILE A 133 -4.89 17.06 -3.65
N TYR A 134 -4.48 15.79 -3.63
CA TYR A 134 -3.22 15.36 -3.02
C TYR A 134 -2.03 15.17 -3.99
N GLY A 135 -2.21 15.53 -5.27
CA GLY A 135 -1.09 15.80 -6.18
C GLY A 135 -1.19 15.15 -7.56
N PHE A 136 -1.84 13.99 -7.70
CA PHE A 136 -1.82 13.23 -8.95
C PHE A 136 -2.51 13.97 -10.11
N TYR A 137 -3.64 14.62 -9.85
CA TYR A 137 -4.31 15.46 -10.84
C TYR A 137 -3.39 16.57 -11.35
N ASP A 138 -2.70 17.27 -10.45
CA ASP A 138 -1.80 18.36 -10.82
C ASP A 138 -0.56 17.84 -11.56
N GLU A 139 -0.06 16.65 -11.19
CA GLU A 139 1.02 15.98 -11.92
C GLU A 139 0.58 15.63 -13.36
N CYS A 140 -0.59 15.02 -13.53
CA CYS A 140 -1.17 14.69 -14.84
C CYS A 140 -1.39 15.95 -15.68
N LYS A 141 -2.02 16.99 -15.10
CA LYS A 141 -2.30 18.25 -15.79
C LYS A 141 -1.02 18.96 -16.24
N ARG A 142 0.03 18.93 -15.41
CA ARG A 142 1.31 19.61 -15.69
C ARG A 142 2.13 18.88 -16.76
N ARG A 143 2.16 17.54 -16.73
CA ARG A 143 3.02 16.73 -17.61
C ARG A 143 2.34 16.29 -18.89
N TYR A 144 1.02 16.18 -18.87
CA TYR A 144 0.18 15.74 -19.98
C TYR A 144 -1.06 16.62 -20.05
N ASN A 145 -2.22 16.10 -19.65
CA ASN A 145 -3.48 16.83 -19.64
C ASN A 145 -4.50 16.20 -18.67
N ILE A 146 -5.63 16.89 -18.48
CA ILE A 146 -6.71 16.46 -17.58
C ILE A 146 -7.44 15.20 -18.11
N LYS A 147 -7.44 14.97 -19.43
CA LYS A 147 -8.09 13.80 -20.02
C LYS A 147 -7.34 12.51 -19.65
N LEU A 148 -6.01 12.58 -19.52
CA LEU A 148 -5.21 11.46 -19.05
C LEU A 148 -5.53 11.12 -17.59
N TRP A 149 -5.69 12.12 -16.71
CA TRP A 149 -6.13 11.89 -15.33
C TRP A 149 -7.50 11.17 -15.28
N LYS A 150 -8.48 11.60 -16.08
CA LYS A 150 -9.77 10.88 -16.19
C LYS A 150 -9.61 9.44 -16.66
N THR A 151 -8.68 9.18 -17.57
CA THR A 151 -8.36 7.83 -18.04
C THR A 151 -7.78 6.96 -16.90
N PHE A 152 -6.95 7.54 -16.04
CA PHE A 152 -6.49 6.86 -14.82
C PHE A 152 -7.64 6.61 -13.85
N THR A 153 -8.55 7.57 -13.65
CA THR A 153 -9.76 7.38 -12.82
C THR A 153 -10.59 6.20 -13.32
N ASP A 154 -10.83 6.09 -14.63
CA ASP A 154 -11.58 4.96 -15.21
C ASP A 154 -10.89 3.62 -14.98
N CYS A 155 -9.55 3.60 -14.98
CA CYS A 155 -8.74 2.43 -14.63
C CYS A 155 -8.84 2.09 -13.14
N PHE A 156 -8.65 3.07 -12.26
CA PHE A 156 -8.70 2.90 -10.80
C PHE A 156 -10.05 2.42 -10.32
N ASN A 157 -11.14 2.88 -10.93
CA ASN A 157 -12.50 2.43 -10.66
C ASN A 157 -12.72 0.93 -10.91
N CYS A 158 -11.77 0.26 -11.59
CA CYS A 158 -11.81 -1.16 -11.89
C CYS A 158 -10.87 -2.00 -11.02
N LEU A 159 -10.06 -1.41 -10.14
CA LEU A 159 -9.14 -2.18 -9.28
C LEU A 159 -9.92 -3.14 -8.35
N PRO A 160 -9.37 -4.33 -8.06
CA PRO A 160 -9.88 -5.20 -7.00
C PRO A 160 -9.68 -4.54 -5.63
N ILE A 161 -10.50 -4.93 -4.66
CA ILE A 161 -10.60 -4.23 -3.36
C ILE A 161 -9.91 -5.00 -2.24
N ALA A 162 -9.90 -6.34 -2.34
CA ALA A 162 -9.29 -7.19 -1.34
C ALA A 162 -8.69 -8.44 -1.99
N ALA A 163 -7.84 -9.14 -1.25
CA ALA A 163 -7.34 -10.45 -1.62
C ALA A 163 -7.40 -11.40 -0.41
N ILE A 164 -7.50 -12.70 -0.66
CA ILE A 164 -7.26 -13.75 0.32
C ILE A 164 -6.10 -14.59 -0.18
N VAL A 165 -5.05 -14.71 0.63
CA VAL A 165 -3.87 -15.54 0.32
C VAL A 165 -3.96 -16.87 1.06
N ASP A 166 -3.79 -17.98 0.34
CA ASP A 166 -3.78 -19.35 0.86
C ASP A 166 -4.98 -19.64 1.79
N GLU A 167 -6.14 -19.02 1.51
CA GLU A 167 -7.36 -19.09 2.35
C GLU A 167 -7.18 -18.63 3.81
N LYS A 168 -6.03 -18.03 4.17
CA LYS A 168 -5.67 -17.71 5.57
C LYS A 168 -5.36 -16.25 5.84
N ILE A 169 -4.95 -15.47 4.85
CA ILE A 169 -4.59 -14.06 5.05
C ILE A 169 -5.55 -13.17 4.26
N PHE A 170 -6.32 -12.34 4.96
CA PHE A 170 -7.16 -11.32 4.33
C PHE A 170 -6.36 -10.03 4.13
N CYS A 171 -6.30 -9.55 2.89
CA CYS A 171 -5.55 -8.38 2.48
C CYS A 171 -6.49 -7.28 1.97
N CYS A 172 -6.35 -6.06 2.48
CA CYS A 172 -7.04 -4.87 1.99
C CYS A 172 -6.18 -3.62 2.25
N HIS A 173 -6.58 -2.46 1.76
CA HIS A 173 -5.82 -1.23 2.01
C HIS A 173 -6.05 -0.69 3.44
N GLY A 174 -7.30 -0.35 3.74
CA GLY A 174 -7.74 0.21 5.01
C GLY A 174 -7.92 -0.87 6.05
N GLY A 175 -9.07 -1.51 6.13
CA GLY A 175 -9.32 -2.48 7.19
C GLY A 175 -10.69 -3.12 7.13
N LEU A 176 -11.26 -3.40 8.29
CA LEU A 176 -12.55 -4.07 8.41
C LEU A 176 -13.73 -3.09 8.28
N SER A 177 -14.90 -3.62 7.96
CA SER A 177 -16.16 -2.86 7.98
C SER A 177 -17.17 -3.50 8.94
N PRO A 178 -17.99 -2.71 9.67
CA PRO A 178 -19.13 -3.27 10.41
C PRO A 178 -20.15 -3.95 9.49
N ASP A 179 -20.19 -3.52 8.23
CA ASP A 179 -21.07 -4.08 7.20
C ASP A 179 -20.53 -5.39 6.60
N LEU A 180 -19.26 -5.75 6.87
CA LEU A 180 -18.65 -6.97 6.32
C LEU A 180 -19.02 -8.19 7.16
N GLN A 181 -20.05 -8.90 6.71
CA GLN A 181 -20.56 -10.12 7.34
C GLN A 181 -20.22 -11.38 6.54
N SER A 182 -20.06 -11.27 5.23
CA SER A 182 -19.69 -12.35 4.31
C SER A 182 -18.79 -11.82 3.19
N MET A 183 -17.82 -12.63 2.77
CA MET A 183 -16.95 -12.31 1.62
C MET A 183 -17.75 -12.14 0.32
N GLU A 184 -18.94 -12.73 0.23
CA GLU A 184 -19.88 -12.52 -0.88
C GLU A 184 -20.29 -11.05 -1.04
N GLN A 185 -20.30 -10.27 0.04
CA GLN A 185 -20.61 -8.84 -0.05
C GLN A 185 -19.53 -8.10 -0.83
N ILE A 186 -18.25 -8.48 -0.67
CA ILE A 186 -17.15 -7.92 -1.47
C ILE A 186 -17.29 -8.39 -2.92
N ARG A 187 -17.53 -9.69 -3.16
CA ARG A 187 -17.67 -10.26 -4.52
C ARG A 187 -18.79 -9.63 -5.34
N ARG A 188 -19.86 -9.14 -4.69
CA ARG A 188 -21.02 -8.50 -5.34
C ARG A 188 -20.83 -7.03 -5.68
N ILE A 189 -19.74 -6.39 -5.24
CA ILE A 189 -19.44 -5.00 -5.61
C ILE A 189 -19.15 -4.96 -7.12
N MET A 190 -19.98 -4.23 -7.86
CA MET A 190 -19.85 -4.09 -9.31
C MET A 190 -18.78 -3.07 -9.66
N ARG A 191 -17.99 -3.36 -10.70
CA ARG A 191 -16.97 -2.45 -11.26
C ARG A 191 -17.33 -2.08 -12.71
N PRO A 192 -17.00 -0.86 -13.19
CA PRO A 192 -16.34 0.22 -12.49
C PRO A 192 -17.22 0.89 -11.43
N THR A 193 -16.64 1.28 -10.30
CA THR A 193 -17.34 2.04 -9.24
C THR A 193 -16.42 3.10 -8.66
N ASP A 194 -17.00 4.24 -8.26
CA ASP A 194 -16.29 5.20 -7.41
C ASP A 194 -16.29 4.72 -5.95
N VAL A 195 -15.47 5.34 -5.11
CA VAL A 195 -15.46 5.07 -3.65
C VAL A 195 -16.53 5.94 -3.00
N PRO A 196 -17.55 5.36 -2.36
CA PRO A 196 -18.58 6.13 -1.66
C PRO A 196 -18.01 6.77 -0.39
N ASP A 197 -18.71 7.78 0.13
CA ASP A 197 -18.31 8.47 1.37
C ASP A 197 -18.49 7.61 2.63
N GLN A 198 -19.30 6.54 2.56
CA GLN A 198 -19.59 5.62 3.67
C GLN A 198 -19.95 4.20 3.17
N GLY A 199 -19.94 3.23 4.10
CA GLY A 199 -20.33 1.84 3.89
C GLY A 199 -19.16 0.93 3.50
N LEU A 200 -19.48 -0.35 3.25
CA LEU A 200 -18.48 -1.42 3.04
C LEU A 200 -17.26 -1.05 2.19
N LEU A 201 -17.46 -0.48 0.99
CA LEU A 201 -16.34 -0.14 0.10
C LEU A 201 -15.50 1.01 0.66
N CYS A 202 -16.12 2.00 1.31
CA CYS A 202 -15.39 3.06 2.00
C CYS A 202 -14.52 2.47 3.11
N ASP A 203 -15.10 1.61 3.95
CA ASP A 203 -14.42 1.08 5.13
C ASP A 203 -13.23 0.17 4.80
N LEU A 204 -13.35 -0.65 3.75
CA LEU A 204 -12.23 -1.48 3.26
C LEU A 204 -11.02 -0.65 2.81
N LEU A 205 -11.22 0.63 2.49
CA LEU A 205 -10.19 1.55 2.04
C LEU A 205 -9.78 2.58 3.11
N TRP A 206 -10.57 2.81 4.15
CA TRP A 206 -10.37 3.94 5.07
C TRP A 206 -10.31 3.58 6.57
N SER A 207 -10.82 2.42 6.96
CA SER A 207 -10.86 2.06 8.39
C SER A 207 -9.46 1.80 8.96
N ASP A 208 -9.30 2.07 10.26
CA ASP A 208 -8.03 1.92 10.97
C ASP A 208 -8.18 1.05 12.23
N PRO A 209 -7.18 0.22 12.58
CA PRO A 209 -7.16 -0.43 13.87
C PRO A 209 -6.86 0.59 14.99
N ASP A 210 -7.54 0.47 16.12
CA ASP A 210 -7.27 1.25 17.33
C ASP A 210 -7.29 0.35 18.56
N LYS A 211 -6.21 0.40 19.36
CA LYS A 211 -6.03 -0.41 20.57
C LYS A 211 -6.91 0.04 21.73
N ASP A 212 -7.30 1.31 21.74
CA ASP A 212 -8.04 1.94 22.84
C ASP A 212 -9.56 1.87 22.59
N VAL A 213 -9.97 1.35 21.42
CA VAL A 213 -11.37 1.17 21.02
C VAL A 213 -11.86 -0.24 21.34
N LEU A 214 -13.02 -0.33 21.98
CA LEU A 214 -13.78 -1.57 22.15
C LEU A 214 -14.84 -1.66 21.05
N GLY A 215 -14.76 -2.68 20.18
CA GLY A 215 -15.67 -2.79 19.05
C GLY A 215 -15.32 -1.80 17.93
N TRP A 216 -16.26 -0.91 17.61
CA TRP A 216 -16.13 0.12 16.57
C TRP A 216 -16.12 1.52 17.19
N GLY A 217 -15.26 2.40 16.68
CA GLY A 217 -15.12 3.77 17.14
C GLY A 217 -15.12 4.78 16.00
N GLU A 218 -15.14 6.06 16.35
CA GLU A 218 -14.97 7.15 15.38
C GLU A 218 -13.53 7.17 14.86
N ASN A 219 -13.36 7.57 13.59
CA ASN A 219 -12.05 7.71 12.96
C ASN A 219 -11.68 9.20 12.87
N ASP A 220 -10.52 9.57 13.41
CA ASP A 220 -9.97 10.94 13.39
C ASP A 220 -9.80 11.52 11.96
N ARG A 221 -9.78 10.66 10.94
CA ARG A 221 -9.79 11.07 9.54
C ARG A 221 -11.11 11.71 9.09
N GLY A 222 -12.17 11.59 9.90
CA GLY A 222 -13.51 12.08 9.57
C GLY A 222 -14.23 11.22 8.52
N VAL A 223 -13.73 10.01 8.25
CA VAL A 223 -14.28 9.05 7.29
C VAL A 223 -14.08 7.63 7.82
N SER A 224 -15.07 6.77 7.60
CA SER A 224 -15.09 5.39 8.12
C SER A 224 -14.95 5.31 9.65
N PHE A 225 -14.44 4.19 10.15
CA PHE A 225 -14.42 3.80 11.56
C PHE A 225 -13.02 3.39 12.00
N THR A 226 -12.82 3.40 13.31
CA THR A 226 -11.75 2.63 13.97
C THR A 226 -12.30 1.29 14.47
N PHE A 227 -11.45 0.27 14.56
CA PHE A 227 -11.86 -1.05 15.06
C PHE A 227 -10.85 -1.64 16.06
N GLY A 228 -11.39 -2.23 17.13
CA GLY A 228 -10.62 -2.84 18.20
C GLY A 228 -10.16 -4.27 17.92
N ALA A 229 -9.23 -4.76 18.75
CA ALA A 229 -8.69 -6.12 18.64
C ALA A 229 -9.76 -7.23 18.73
N GLU A 230 -10.86 -7.00 19.45
CA GLU A 230 -11.99 -7.94 19.53
C GLU A 230 -12.68 -8.12 18.16
N VAL A 231 -12.82 -7.04 17.39
CA VAL A 231 -13.40 -7.09 16.04
C VAL A 231 -12.53 -7.95 15.13
N VAL A 232 -11.21 -7.75 15.18
CA VAL A 232 -10.24 -8.56 14.44
C VAL A 232 -10.36 -10.03 14.82
N ALA A 233 -10.34 -10.36 16.12
CA ALA A 233 -10.42 -11.74 16.58
C ALA A 233 -11.72 -12.43 16.15
N LYS A 234 -12.86 -11.74 16.26
CA LYS A 234 -14.16 -12.26 15.81
C LYS A 234 -14.19 -12.47 14.30
N PHE A 235 -13.66 -11.54 13.53
CA PHE A 235 -13.60 -11.64 12.07
C PHE A 235 -12.76 -12.84 11.62
N LEU A 236 -11.54 -12.96 12.15
CA LEU A 236 -10.63 -14.07 11.85
C LEU A 236 -11.27 -15.41 12.18
N HIS A 237 -11.85 -15.55 13.38
CA HIS A 237 -12.53 -16.77 13.80
C HIS A 237 -13.74 -17.11 12.94
N LYS A 238 -14.58 -16.13 12.60
CA LYS A 238 -15.79 -16.33 11.79
C LYS A 238 -15.48 -16.82 10.37
N HIS A 239 -14.37 -16.38 9.80
CA HIS A 239 -13.98 -16.65 8.42
C HIS A 239 -12.86 -17.70 8.28
N ASP A 240 -12.46 -18.35 9.37
CA ASP A 240 -11.34 -19.31 9.43
C ASP A 240 -10.02 -18.76 8.86
N LEU A 241 -9.75 -17.48 9.13
CA LEU A 241 -8.54 -16.77 8.73
C LEU A 241 -7.56 -16.67 9.91
N ASP A 242 -6.27 -16.56 9.59
CA ASP A 242 -5.20 -16.45 10.58
C ASP A 242 -4.71 -14.99 10.74
N LEU A 243 -4.79 -14.19 9.68
CA LEU A 243 -4.17 -12.86 9.63
C LEU A 243 -4.97 -11.86 8.78
N ILE A 244 -4.93 -10.59 9.19
CA ILE A 244 -5.28 -9.44 8.35
C ILE A 244 -3.99 -8.70 7.99
N CYS A 245 -3.75 -8.50 6.70
CA CYS A 245 -2.66 -7.69 6.16
C CYS A 245 -3.22 -6.40 5.55
N ARG A 246 -2.73 -5.24 5.98
CA ARG A 246 -3.25 -3.93 5.58
C ARG A 246 -2.16 -2.85 5.50
N ALA A 247 -2.49 -1.68 4.95
CA ALA A 247 -1.56 -0.57 4.72
C ALA A 247 -2.03 0.75 5.37
N HIS A 248 -2.14 1.89 4.66
CA HIS A 248 -2.87 3.12 5.04
C HIS A 248 -2.38 3.96 6.25
N GLN A 249 -1.61 3.39 7.17
CA GLN A 249 -1.01 4.11 8.31
C GLN A 249 0.52 4.07 8.24
N VAL A 250 1.13 5.25 8.42
CA VAL A 250 2.59 5.37 8.58
C VAL A 250 2.96 4.85 9.97
N LEU A 251 3.65 3.72 10.01
CA LEU A 251 4.23 3.21 11.25
C LEU A 251 5.64 3.76 11.42
N ILE A 252 5.86 4.56 12.46
CA ILE A 252 7.20 4.89 12.92
C ILE A 252 7.72 3.64 13.65
N LEU A 253 8.84 3.07 13.18
CA LEU A 253 9.55 1.95 13.83
C LEU A 253 10.15 2.37 15.18
N ASN A 254 9.28 2.67 16.14
CA ASN A 254 9.59 2.77 17.56
C ASN A 254 8.66 1.78 18.26
N PHE A 255 9.02 0.49 18.25
CA PHE A 255 8.48 -0.56 19.12
C PHE A 255 6.97 -0.51 19.40
N THR A 256 6.14 -0.96 18.46
CA THR A 256 4.78 -1.43 18.76
C THR A 256 4.38 -2.51 17.76
N CYS A 257 4.69 -3.76 18.11
CA CYS A 257 4.07 -4.93 17.49
C CYS A 257 2.74 -5.15 18.20
N THR A 258 1.68 -4.48 17.75
CA THR A 258 0.35 -4.64 18.35
C THR A 258 -0.31 -5.89 17.74
N LEU A 259 -0.34 -6.96 18.53
CA LEU A 259 -1.28 -8.10 18.50
C LEU A 259 -1.62 -8.72 17.14
N LYS A 260 -0.97 -9.82 16.75
CA LYS A 260 -1.40 -10.78 15.69
C LYS A 260 -1.80 -10.19 14.31
N SER A 261 -1.59 -8.91 14.07
CA SER A 261 -1.53 -8.26 12.76
C SER A 261 -0.05 -8.04 12.44
N MET A 262 0.53 -9.03 11.76
CA MET A 262 1.96 -9.03 11.42
C MET A 262 2.22 -8.03 10.28
N CYS A 263 2.73 -6.85 10.63
CA CYS A 263 3.44 -5.96 9.71
C CYS A 263 4.93 -6.31 9.83
N VAL A 264 5.46 -7.16 8.93
CA VAL A 264 6.89 -7.50 8.90
C VAL A 264 7.59 -6.58 7.90
N SER A 265 8.76 -6.05 8.28
CA SER A 265 9.71 -5.38 7.38
C SER A 265 10.95 -6.25 7.22
N THR A 266 11.47 -6.36 6.00
CA THR A 266 12.81 -6.89 5.74
C THR A 266 13.69 -5.85 5.06
N ASP A 267 14.78 -5.53 5.75
CA ASP A 267 16.11 -5.10 5.29
C ASP A 267 16.33 -3.77 4.56
N SER A 268 16.88 -2.81 5.33
CA SER A 268 17.59 -1.60 4.89
C SER A 268 18.76 -1.33 5.87
N PRO A 269 19.85 -0.61 5.51
CA PRO A 269 21.15 -0.57 6.22
C PRO A 269 21.16 -0.11 7.69
N TYR A 270 20.02 0.23 8.27
CA TYR A 270 19.86 0.55 9.70
C TYR A 270 19.95 -0.67 10.63
N PHE A 271 20.01 -1.89 10.09
CA PHE A 271 19.97 -3.14 10.88
C PHE A 271 21.22 -3.47 11.71
N LYS A 272 22.35 -2.77 11.54
CA LYS A 272 23.56 -3.07 12.34
C LYS A 272 23.42 -2.66 13.81
N ALA A 273 22.61 -1.64 14.10
CA ALA A 273 22.33 -1.20 15.48
C ALA A 273 21.25 -2.04 16.18
N CYS A 274 20.34 -2.67 15.42
CA CYS A 274 19.31 -3.56 16.00
C CYS A 274 19.85 -4.95 16.33
N ARG A 275 20.87 -5.44 15.61
CA ARG A 275 21.46 -6.77 15.84
C ARG A 275 22.10 -6.94 17.23
N GLU A 276 22.60 -5.86 17.83
CA GLU A 276 23.11 -5.89 19.22
C GLU A 276 21.96 -6.00 20.26
N LYS A 277 20.72 -5.69 19.88
CA LYS A 277 19.53 -5.74 20.75
C LYS A 277 18.63 -6.96 20.49
N GLU A 278 18.63 -7.54 19.30
CA GLU A 278 17.93 -8.81 19.00
C GLU A 278 18.45 -9.99 19.83
N ALA A 279 19.73 -9.96 20.21
CA ALA A 279 20.32 -10.94 21.14
C ALA A 279 19.57 -11.00 22.49
N LYS A 280 18.87 -9.93 22.90
CA LYS A 280 18.04 -9.90 24.12
C LYS A 280 16.60 -10.38 23.93
N CYS A 281 16.02 -10.31 22.73
CA CYS A 281 14.66 -10.79 22.48
C CYS A 281 14.58 -12.31 22.26
N HIS A 282 15.66 -12.93 21.78
CA HIS A 282 15.72 -14.39 21.65
C HIS A 282 15.72 -15.12 23.01
N GLU A 283 16.19 -14.48 24.08
CA GLU A 283 16.16 -15.10 25.42
C GLU A 283 14.76 -15.14 26.05
N THR A 284 13.85 -14.22 25.70
CA THR A 284 12.52 -14.14 26.31
C THR A 284 11.44 -14.98 25.61
N CYS A 285 11.65 -15.43 24.36
CA CYS A 285 10.65 -16.21 23.62
C CYS A 285 10.74 -17.74 23.84
N ASN A 286 11.77 -18.23 24.54
CA ASN A 286 12.00 -19.67 24.74
C ASN A 286 11.18 -20.32 25.89
N THR A 287 10.05 -19.73 26.31
CA THR A 287 9.23 -20.29 27.42
C THR A 287 7.80 -20.72 27.08
N SER A 288 7.41 -20.81 25.81
CA SER A 288 6.16 -21.48 25.43
C SER A 288 6.39 -22.59 24.42
N LYS A 289 6.00 -23.79 24.85
CA LYS A 289 6.17 -25.11 24.22
C LYS A 289 5.79 -25.21 22.73
N GLY A 290 6.71 -25.80 21.96
CA GLY A 290 6.45 -26.82 20.92
C GLY A 290 5.44 -26.49 19.82
N TYR A 291 5.91 -25.88 18.74
CA TYR A 291 5.29 -26.00 17.42
C TYR A 291 6.31 -26.59 16.43
N ASP A 292 5.89 -27.64 15.74
CA ASP A 292 6.69 -28.48 14.86
C ASP A 292 6.94 -27.76 13.53
N HIS A 293 8.21 -27.55 13.17
CA HIS A 293 8.63 -26.87 11.94
C HIS A 293 8.37 -27.76 10.71
N LYS A 294 7.19 -27.65 10.11
CA LYS A 294 6.94 -28.08 8.72
C LYS A 294 7.04 -26.86 7.80
N ALA A 295 7.86 -26.99 6.75
CA ALA A 295 8.19 -25.98 5.74
C ALA A 295 7.06 -24.97 5.49
N SER A 296 7.21 -23.76 6.03
CA SER A 296 6.32 -22.63 5.80
C SER A 296 6.52 -22.14 4.37
N LYS A 297 5.45 -22.10 3.56
CA LYS A 297 5.45 -21.32 2.32
C LYS A 297 5.81 -19.87 2.68
N GLU A 298 6.86 -19.32 2.07
CA GLU A 298 7.36 -17.97 2.41
C GLU A 298 6.41 -16.90 1.86
N ILE A 299 5.83 -16.12 2.77
CA ILE A 299 5.13 -14.87 2.47
C ILE A 299 5.94 -13.76 3.12
N ASP A 300 6.56 -12.90 2.30
CA ASP A 300 7.29 -11.75 2.80
C ASP A 300 6.40 -10.51 2.74
N VAL A 301 6.19 -9.88 3.89
CA VAL A 301 5.60 -8.53 3.93
C VAL A 301 6.76 -7.54 3.81
N ILE A 302 6.63 -6.58 2.89
CA ILE A 302 7.61 -5.52 2.66
C ILE A 302 6.96 -4.19 3.01
N LEU A 303 7.37 -3.61 4.15
CA LEU A 303 6.94 -2.28 4.56
C LEU A 303 7.78 -1.19 3.87
N THR A 304 7.11 -0.25 3.24
CA THR A 304 7.68 1.00 2.73
C THR A 304 7.54 2.08 3.80
N LEU A 305 8.66 2.56 4.35
CA LEU A 305 8.66 3.72 5.24
C LEU A 305 8.81 4.99 4.39
N PRO A 306 7.98 6.03 4.61
CA PRO A 306 8.31 7.35 4.10
C PRO A 306 9.54 7.87 4.88
N ILE A 307 10.67 8.07 4.19
CA ILE A 307 11.81 8.79 4.76
C ILE A 307 11.45 10.28 4.76
N TYR A 308 10.70 10.73 5.78
CA TYR A 308 10.66 12.14 6.11
C TYR A 308 12.03 12.51 6.71
N SER A 309 12.88 13.06 5.87
CA SER A 309 14.07 13.88 6.18
C SER A 309 14.66 13.72 7.60
N LEU A 310 15.58 12.77 7.78
CA LEU A 310 16.50 12.70 8.92
C LEU A 310 17.56 13.83 8.93
N SER A 311 17.30 14.97 8.28
CA SER A 311 18.27 16.06 8.15
C SER A 311 18.38 16.97 9.39
N ASN A 312 17.58 16.77 10.44
CA ASN A 312 17.56 17.66 11.62
C ASN A 312 18.01 17.01 12.94
N LEU A 313 18.61 15.82 12.91
CA LEU A 313 19.15 15.17 14.11
C LEU A 313 20.68 15.21 14.16
N PHE A 314 21.26 16.37 13.87
CA PHE A 314 22.57 16.73 14.41
C PHE A 314 22.56 18.20 14.84
N THR A 315 23.06 18.41 16.06
CA THR A 315 23.42 19.68 16.74
C THR A 315 22.42 20.18 17.80
N VAL A 316 22.61 19.70 19.02
CA VAL A 316 22.26 20.42 20.25
C VAL A 316 23.45 21.30 20.62
N THR A 317 23.30 22.62 20.54
CA THR A 317 23.94 23.57 21.47
C THR A 317 23.12 24.86 21.56
N SER A 318 22.59 25.10 22.76
CA SER A 318 22.42 26.38 23.47
C SER A 318 22.09 27.67 22.70
N GLY A 319 20.98 28.33 23.08
CA GLY A 319 20.84 29.79 22.93
C GLY A 319 19.40 30.28 22.78
N LEU A 320 18.95 31.07 23.75
CA LEU A 320 17.65 31.77 23.79
C LEU A 320 17.43 32.76 22.62
N ASN A 321 16.22 32.81 22.05
CA ASN A 321 15.41 34.04 21.96
C ASN A 321 13.98 33.75 21.40
N PRO A 322 12.90 34.37 21.93
CA PRO A 322 11.52 34.14 21.50
C PRO A 322 11.04 35.25 20.56
N SER A 323 10.73 34.90 19.31
CA SER A 323 9.80 35.66 18.46
C SER A 323 9.60 34.91 17.14
N ILE A 324 8.40 34.38 16.94
CA ILE A 324 7.61 34.33 15.69
C ILE A 324 6.44 33.37 15.97
N GLN A 325 5.28 33.96 16.26
CA GLN A 325 3.99 33.27 16.16
C GLN A 325 3.58 33.22 14.69
N LYS A 326 3.22 32.03 14.17
CA LYS A 326 1.88 31.68 13.65
C LYS A 326 1.90 30.40 12.81
N ALA A 327 0.84 29.61 13.00
CA ALA A 327 0.27 28.55 12.15
C ALA A 327 0.94 27.15 12.15
N SER A 328 0.46 26.28 13.04
CA SER A 328 -0.07 24.94 12.70
C SER A 328 -0.49 24.23 14.01
N ASN A 329 -1.80 24.03 14.18
CA ASN A 329 -2.34 23.19 15.24
C ASN A 329 -2.27 21.73 14.79
N TYR A 330 -1.20 21.04 15.19
CA TYR A 330 -1.23 19.60 15.47
C TYR A 330 -0.44 19.41 16.76
N ARG A 331 -1.16 19.30 17.88
CA ARG A 331 -0.54 18.99 19.18
C ARG A 331 -0.24 17.50 19.21
N ASN A 332 1.04 17.17 19.17
CA ASN A 332 1.58 15.93 19.71
C ASN A 332 1.14 15.80 21.17
N ASN A 333 0.27 14.83 21.47
CA ASN A 333 0.05 14.36 22.83
C ASN A 333 0.39 12.87 22.87
N THR A 334 1.67 12.58 23.09
CA THR A 334 2.12 11.27 23.55
C THR A 334 1.87 11.22 25.05
N VAL A 335 0.96 10.35 25.48
CA VAL A 335 0.83 9.95 26.88
C VAL A 335 1.15 8.46 26.94
N LEU A 336 2.19 8.14 27.70
CA LEU A 336 2.64 6.79 28.02
C LEU A 336 1.77 6.24 29.15
N TYR A 337 1.28 5.01 29.04
CA TYR A 337 0.99 4.17 30.20
C TYR A 337 1.37 2.71 29.92
N GLU A 338 1.88 2.09 30.99
CA GLU A 338 2.49 0.76 31.09
C GLU A 338 1.58 -0.40 30.71
#